data_AF-A0A946YQ43-F1
#
_entry.id   AF-A0A946YQ43-F1
#
_cell.length_a   1.000
_cell.length_b   1.000
_cell.length_c   1.000
_cell.angle_alpha   90.00
_cell.angle_beta   90.00
_cell.angle_gamma   90.00
#
_symmetry.space_group_name_H-M   'P 1'
#
loop_
_entity.id
_entity.type
_entity.pdbx_description
1 polymer ?
#
loop_
_entity_poly.entity_id
_entity_poly.type
_entity_poly.pdbx_seq_one_letter_code
_entity_poly.pdbx_strand_id
1 'polypeptide(L)'
;MLCFCKHSPAKLVAQLVAVCCFSFLPVLVSAQQGSLERDPGEPVSGDRPQASVLDYSHGYVTQQFDTLARWIDGFFGTRRADAETANSFVRLRYEMRFEESGETGNKLRLRGKVSLPLLDERLKLVFFDDEEDELLPGQSLDDTELERDNTGGVGLQYSIAERRKFRLDYRLGVRSGNELRTGVRLRYALPLSERNQVRFTENIYWQDNRGFGTKSVVDLERALNERQLLRWSNRFDFTEDTRGLPWRSVVSFNHIFKRDHAVAYYFRADGETRPDYITTDYGPGFLYRINLFKKWFFLEFEPSYLWKRLPDTNKHEGVGSLTVRFEILFSDQHTLYPALDR
;
A
#
# COMPACT_ATOMS: atom_id res chain seq x y z
N MET A 1 18.71 -25.69 -43.54
CA MET A 1 19.21 -24.52 -42.78
C MET A 1 18.01 -23.59 -42.57
N LEU A 2 17.25 -23.81 -41.48
CA LEU A 2 16.03 -23.06 -41.16
C LEU A 2 16.20 -22.53 -39.73
N CYS A 3 16.40 -21.23 -39.60
CA CYS A 3 16.48 -20.52 -38.32
C CYS A 3 15.10 -20.49 -37.66
N PHE A 4 14.94 -21.26 -36.58
CA PHE A 4 13.81 -21.09 -35.66
C PHE A 4 14.08 -19.87 -34.76
N CYS A 5 13.27 -18.84 -34.95
CA CYS A 5 13.29 -17.61 -34.19
C CYS A 5 12.80 -17.86 -32.76
N LYS A 6 13.74 -17.88 -31.80
CA LYS A 6 13.54 -18.08 -30.37
C LYS A 6 12.73 -16.91 -29.78
N HIS A 7 11.43 -17.08 -29.57
CA HIS A 7 10.61 -16.12 -28.83
C HIS A 7 11.01 -16.15 -27.35
N SER A 8 11.40 -14.99 -26.80
CA SER A 8 11.77 -14.85 -25.40
C SER A 8 10.53 -14.94 -24.48
N PRO A 9 10.54 -15.78 -23.44
CA PRO A 9 9.42 -15.93 -22.50
C PRO A 9 9.15 -14.67 -21.66
N ALA A 10 10.01 -13.65 -21.71
CA ALA A 10 9.80 -12.36 -21.04
C ALA A 10 8.72 -11.49 -21.71
N LYS A 11 8.53 -11.59 -23.04
CA LYS A 11 7.46 -10.85 -23.72
C LYS A 11 6.07 -11.45 -23.46
N LEU A 12 6.00 -12.76 -23.21
CA LEU A 12 4.74 -13.46 -22.96
C LEU A 12 4.15 -13.12 -21.58
N VAL A 13 4.98 -12.92 -20.56
CA VAL A 13 4.53 -12.54 -19.20
C VAL A 13 4.10 -11.08 -19.14
N ALA A 14 4.84 -10.18 -19.81
CA ALA A 14 4.43 -8.78 -19.95
C ALA A 14 3.13 -8.63 -20.77
N GLN A 15 2.94 -9.47 -21.81
CA GLN A 15 1.66 -9.54 -22.51
C GLN A 15 0.55 -10.16 -21.65
N LEU A 16 0.81 -11.13 -20.77
CA LEU A 16 -0.21 -11.72 -19.90
C LEU A 16 -0.71 -10.75 -18.83
N VAL A 17 0.18 -9.91 -18.26
CA VAL A 17 -0.22 -8.85 -17.31
C VAL A 17 -1.00 -7.74 -18.04
N ALA A 18 -0.58 -7.35 -19.24
CA ALA A 18 -1.31 -6.37 -20.06
C ALA A 18 -2.67 -6.90 -20.58
N VAL A 19 -2.75 -8.19 -20.91
CA VAL A 19 -3.99 -8.84 -21.39
C VAL A 19 -5.00 -9.03 -20.26
N CYS A 20 -4.57 -9.32 -19.02
CA CYS A 20 -5.47 -9.33 -17.86
C CYS A 20 -6.04 -7.93 -17.52
N CYS A 21 -5.27 -6.86 -17.74
CA CYS A 21 -5.78 -5.48 -17.62
C CYS A 21 -6.74 -5.09 -18.76
N PHE A 22 -6.56 -5.62 -19.97
CA PHE A 22 -7.42 -5.31 -21.12
C PHE A 22 -8.65 -6.21 -21.26
N SER A 23 -8.66 -7.43 -20.69
CA SER A 23 -9.81 -8.34 -20.75
C SER A 23 -10.91 -8.03 -19.73
N PHE A 24 -10.62 -7.22 -18.71
CA PHE A 24 -11.62 -6.76 -17.73
C PHE A 24 -12.26 -5.40 -18.05
N LEU A 25 -11.74 -4.66 -19.04
CA LEU A 25 -12.32 -3.38 -19.47
C LEU A 25 -13.58 -3.47 -20.37
N PRO A 26 -13.81 -4.49 -21.24
CA PRO A 26 -14.95 -4.48 -22.15
C PRO A 26 -16.25 -5.00 -21.51
N VAL A 27 -16.16 -5.81 -20.46
CA VAL A 27 -17.35 -6.39 -19.80
C VAL A 27 -18.15 -5.34 -19.01
N LEU A 28 -17.52 -4.23 -18.61
CA LEU A 28 -18.19 -3.14 -17.88
C LEU A 28 -18.79 -2.05 -18.78
N VAL A 29 -18.45 -2.00 -20.07
CA VAL A 29 -18.99 -0.98 -21.00
C VAL A 29 -20.33 -1.41 -21.62
N SER A 30 -20.66 -2.71 -21.62
CA SER A 30 -21.91 -3.20 -22.24
C SER A 30 -23.14 -3.15 -21.33
N ALA A 31 -23.01 -2.76 -20.05
CA ALA A 31 -24.14 -2.70 -19.11
C ALA A 31 -24.84 -1.33 -19.06
N GLN A 32 -24.47 -0.37 -19.92
CA GLN A 32 -25.02 0.99 -19.90
C GLN A 32 -25.78 1.41 -21.18
N GLN A 33 -25.96 0.51 -22.15
CA GLN A 33 -26.71 0.79 -23.37
C GLN A 33 -27.97 -0.07 -23.44
N GLY A 34 -29.00 0.37 -22.71
CA GLY A 34 -30.30 -0.31 -22.73
C GLY A 34 -31.36 0.49 -21.99
N SER A 35 -31.63 1.73 -22.42
CA SER A 35 -32.91 2.45 -22.23
C SER A 35 -32.80 3.89 -22.71
N LEU A 36 -32.94 4.11 -24.01
CA LEU A 36 -33.30 5.41 -24.56
C LEU A 36 -34.41 5.23 -25.57
N GLU A 37 -35.64 5.16 -25.07
CA GLU A 37 -36.81 5.57 -25.85
C GLU A 37 -37.78 6.22 -24.86
N ARG A 38 -37.79 7.56 -24.87
CA ARG A 38 -38.64 8.41 -24.03
C ARG A 38 -39.80 8.88 -24.90
N ASP A 39 -40.97 8.31 -24.67
CA ASP A 39 -42.25 8.80 -25.20
C ASP A 39 -42.64 10.10 -24.46
N PRO A 40 -42.97 11.22 -25.13
CA PRO A 40 -43.24 12.48 -24.46
C PRO A 40 -44.74 12.63 -24.20
N GLY A 41 -45.16 12.45 -22.94
CA GLY A 41 -46.45 12.97 -22.50
C GLY A 41 -47.01 12.34 -21.24
N GLU A 42 -46.59 12.81 -20.06
CA GLU A 42 -47.47 12.95 -18.88
C GLU A 42 -46.76 13.79 -17.79
N PRO A 43 -47.50 14.52 -16.93
CA PRO A 43 -46.95 15.58 -16.10
C PRO A 43 -46.18 15.05 -14.89
N VAL A 44 -45.05 15.69 -14.60
CA VAL A 44 -44.19 15.43 -13.44
C VAL A 44 -44.91 15.84 -12.15
N SER A 45 -45.52 14.90 -11.44
CA SER A 45 -45.78 15.05 -10.01
C SER A 45 -44.49 14.81 -9.25
N GLY A 46 -44.09 15.78 -8.43
CA GLY A 46 -42.83 15.76 -7.71
C GLY A 46 -42.70 14.56 -6.77
N ASP A 47 -41.81 13.64 -7.14
CA ASP A 47 -41.30 12.63 -6.23
C ASP A 47 -39.86 13.02 -5.90
N ARG A 48 -39.65 13.56 -4.70
CA ARG A 48 -38.30 13.62 -4.13
C ARG A 48 -37.88 12.17 -3.95
N PRO A 49 -36.74 11.69 -4.46
CA PRO A 49 -36.32 10.33 -4.20
C PRO A 49 -36.21 10.15 -2.68
N GLN A 50 -37.18 9.45 -2.10
CA GLN A 50 -37.16 9.06 -0.70
C GLN A 50 -36.03 8.05 -0.59
N ALA A 51 -34.87 8.49 -0.08
CA ALA A 51 -33.78 7.60 0.24
C ALA A 51 -34.34 6.50 1.15
N SER A 52 -34.27 5.25 0.68
CA SER A 52 -34.85 4.11 1.38
C SER A 52 -34.12 3.89 2.70
N VAL A 53 -34.78 3.33 3.71
CA VAL A 53 -34.12 2.90 4.98
C VAL A 53 -32.91 2.00 4.69
N LEU A 54 -32.99 1.22 3.61
CA LEU A 54 -31.90 0.42 3.07
C LEU A 54 -30.71 1.28 2.60
N ASP A 55 -30.97 2.41 1.92
CA ASP A 55 -29.92 3.33 1.48
C ASP A 55 -29.23 4.03 2.66
N TYR A 56 -30.00 4.35 3.71
CA TYR A 56 -29.46 4.90 4.96
C TYR A 56 -28.59 3.89 5.71
N SER A 57 -29.06 2.65 5.89
CA SER A 57 -28.25 1.59 6.52
C SER A 57 -26.98 1.30 5.71
N HIS A 58 -27.11 1.27 4.38
CA HIS A 58 -26.00 1.04 3.47
C HIS A 58 -24.95 2.15 3.55
N GLY A 59 -25.39 3.41 3.58
CA GLY A 59 -24.52 4.57 3.77
C GLY A 59 -23.76 4.52 5.10
N TYR A 60 -24.46 4.17 6.18
CA TYR A 60 -23.87 4.08 7.52
C TYR A 60 -22.76 3.03 7.62
N VAL A 61 -23.02 1.78 7.20
CA VAL A 61 -22.03 0.70 7.28
C VAL A 61 -20.81 0.99 6.40
N THR A 62 -21.04 1.53 5.20
CA THR A 62 -19.95 1.93 4.29
C THR A 62 -19.07 3.01 4.91
N GLN A 63 -19.67 4.01 5.58
CA GLN A 63 -18.93 5.08 6.25
C GLN A 63 -18.11 4.54 7.44
N GLN A 64 -18.68 3.61 8.22
CA GLN A 64 -17.97 2.97 9.33
C GLN A 64 -16.79 2.13 8.82
N PHE A 65 -16.97 1.38 7.74
CA PHE A 65 -15.89 0.63 7.09
C PHE A 65 -14.74 1.54 6.66
N ASP A 66 -15.05 2.61 5.93
CA ASP A 66 -14.04 3.56 5.45
C ASP A 66 -13.31 4.26 6.61
N THR A 67 -14.05 4.60 7.67
CA THR A 67 -13.49 5.18 8.91
C THR A 67 -12.53 4.21 9.59
N LEU A 68 -12.91 2.93 9.73
CA LEU A 68 -12.06 1.89 10.32
C LEU A 68 -10.80 1.64 9.49
N ALA A 69 -10.93 1.51 8.18
CA ALA A 69 -9.80 1.27 7.29
C ALA A 69 -8.80 2.44 7.40
N ARG A 70 -9.27 3.69 7.28
CA ARG A 70 -8.46 4.89 7.45
C ARG A 70 -7.83 5.00 8.83
N TRP A 71 -8.55 4.60 9.88
CA TRP A 71 -8.01 4.56 11.23
C TRP A 71 -6.84 3.58 11.34
N ILE A 72 -7.01 2.34 10.87
CA ILE A 72 -5.97 1.30 10.94
C ILE A 72 -4.75 1.75 10.13
N ASP A 73 -4.99 2.26 8.93
CA ASP A 73 -3.92 2.77 8.07
C ASP A 73 -3.14 3.91 8.73
N GLY A 74 -3.84 4.84 9.39
CA GLY A 74 -3.24 5.99 10.06
C GLY A 74 -2.52 5.60 11.35
N PHE A 75 -3.11 4.70 12.13
CA PHE A 75 -2.55 4.24 13.40
C PHE A 75 -1.24 3.49 13.18
N PHE A 76 -1.18 2.58 12.21
CA PHE A 76 0.06 1.87 11.83
C PHE A 76 1.02 2.72 10.98
N GLY A 77 0.69 3.99 10.71
CA GLY A 77 1.56 4.89 9.95
C GLY A 77 1.87 4.38 8.54
N THR A 78 0.90 3.73 7.90
CA THR A 78 1.06 3.25 6.52
C THR A 78 1.14 4.45 5.57
N ARG A 79 1.94 4.35 4.50
CA ARG A 79 1.96 5.41 3.46
C ARG A 79 0.58 5.66 2.85
N ARG A 80 -0.29 4.65 2.91
CA ARG A 80 -1.69 4.75 2.50
C ARG A 80 -2.41 5.88 3.25
N ALA A 81 -2.26 5.97 4.56
CA ALA A 81 -2.83 7.08 5.33
C ALA A 81 -2.17 8.42 4.99
N ASP A 82 -0.84 8.45 4.93
CA ASP A 82 -0.06 9.66 4.61
C ASP A 82 -0.39 10.27 3.24
N ALA A 83 -0.67 9.41 2.26
CA ALA A 83 -1.06 9.82 0.92
C ALA A 83 -2.44 10.48 0.95
N GLU A 84 -3.39 9.90 1.68
CA GLU A 84 -4.77 10.38 1.82
C GLU A 84 -4.90 11.68 2.62
N THR A 85 -3.96 11.98 3.53
CA THR A 85 -3.99 13.21 4.31
C THR A 85 -3.69 14.44 3.42
N ALA A 86 -4.52 15.48 3.46
CA ALA A 86 -4.23 16.75 2.78
C ALA A 86 -3.14 17.59 3.48
N ASN A 87 -2.82 17.23 4.72
CA ASN A 87 -2.03 18.04 5.65
C ASN A 87 -0.54 17.75 5.57
N SER A 88 0.22 18.71 6.08
CA SER A 88 1.66 18.57 6.26
C SER A 88 1.97 17.69 7.47
N PHE A 89 2.89 16.75 7.31
CA PHE A 89 3.37 15.91 8.40
C PHE A 89 4.85 15.56 8.20
N VAL A 90 5.52 15.25 9.30
CA VAL A 90 6.88 14.71 9.33
C VAL A 90 6.88 13.51 10.27
N ARG A 91 7.35 12.36 9.79
CA ARG A 91 7.46 11.11 10.52
C ARG A 91 8.92 10.69 10.57
N LEU A 92 9.44 10.49 11.77
CA LEU A 92 10.74 9.91 12.02
C LEU A 92 10.54 8.51 12.61
N ARG A 93 11.11 7.49 11.98
CA ARG A 93 11.00 6.09 12.40
C ARG A 93 12.40 5.52 12.62
N TYR A 94 12.62 4.95 13.79
CA TYR A 94 13.83 4.21 14.14
C TYR A 94 13.48 2.75 14.38
N GLU A 95 13.99 1.86 13.54
CA GLU A 95 13.78 0.42 13.60
C GLU A 95 15.04 -0.26 14.15
N MET A 96 14.84 -1.20 15.05
CA MET A 96 15.86 -2.12 15.55
C MET A 96 15.36 -3.55 15.32
N ARG A 97 16.15 -4.35 14.63
CA ARG A 97 15.86 -5.75 14.31
C ARG A 97 16.91 -6.65 14.94
N PHE A 98 16.44 -7.72 15.54
CA PHE A 98 17.26 -8.77 16.14
C PHE A 98 16.81 -10.11 15.57
N GLU A 99 17.74 -10.87 14.99
CA GLU A 99 17.47 -12.23 14.51
C GLU A 99 18.14 -13.27 15.39
N GLU A 100 17.53 -14.45 15.48
CA GLU A 100 18.07 -15.62 16.16
C GLU A 100 19.42 -16.07 15.58
N SER A 101 19.66 -15.80 14.28
CA SER A 101 20.93 -16.02 13.60
C SER A 101 22.08 -15.17 14.18
N GLY A 102 21.78 -14.18 15.02
CA GLY A 102 22.74 -13.21 15.56
C GLY A 102 22.86 -11.94 14.71
N GLU A 103 22.19 -11.87 13.56
CA GLU A 103 22.11 -10.65 12.75
C GLU A 103 21.31 -9.58 13.49
N THR A 104 21.87 -8.36 13.52
CA THR A 104 21.18 -7.19 14.05
C THR A 104 21.18 -6.09 13.02
N GLY A 105 20.05 -5.40 12.91
CA GLY A 105 19.82 -4.35 11.94
C GLY A 105 19.26 -3.12 12.64
N ASN A 106 19.66 -1.94 12.20
CA ASN A 106 19.15 -0.69 12.74
C ASN A 106 19.04 0.35 11.63
N LYS A 107 17.83 0.90 11.46
CA LYS A 107 17.51 1.85 10.38
C LYS A 107 16.79 3.07 10.94
N LEU A 108 17.25 4.25 10.53
CA LEU A 108 16.59 5.52 10.79
C LEU A 108 16.01 6.06 9.49
N ARG A 109 14.71 6.30 9.46
CA ARG A 109 13.99 6.78 8.28
C ARG A 109 13.23 8.07 8.61
N LEU A 110 13.33 9.04 7.69
CA LEU A 110 12.62 10.31 7.75
C LEU A 110 11.69 10.40 6.55
N ARG A 111 10.40 10.59 6.82
CA ARG A 111 9.39 10.83 5.82
C ARG A 111 8.68 12.14 6.13
N GLY A 112 8.27 12.85 5.10
CA GLY A 112 7.44 14.01 5.31
C GLY A 112 6.72 14.45 4.05
N LYS A 113 5.62 15.17 4.27
CA LYS A 113 4.91 15.86 3.22
C LYS A 113 4.60 17.26 3.70
N VAL A 114 4.87 18.25 2.88
CA VAL A 114 4.54 19.65 3.15
C VAL A 114 3.75 20.19 1.98
N SER A 115 2.51 20.62 2.25
CA SER A 115 1.67 21.26 1.24
C SER A 115 2.20 22.67 0.94
N LEU A 116 2.26 23.05 -0.34
CA LEU A 116 2.79 24.35 -0.79
C LEU A 116 1.66 25.23 -1.37
N PRO A 117 0.67 25.66 -0.56
CA PRO A 117 -0.53 26.35 -1.05
C PRO A 117 -0.23 27.71 -1.69
N LEU A 118 0.88 28.35 -1.33
CA LEU A 118 1.31 29.62 -1.93
C LEU A 118 1.78 29.49 -3.38
N LEU A 119 2.12 28.27 -3.82
CA LEU A 119 2.51 27.98 -5.20
C LEU A 119 1.34 27.36 -5.97
N ASP A 120 0.85 26.22 -5.48
CA ASP A 120 -0.30 25.50 -6.03
C ASP A 120 -0.80 24.51 -4.95
N GLU A 121 -2.10 24.49 -4.68
CA GLU A 121 -2.73 23.56 -3.73
C GLU A 121 -2.48 22.08 -4.08
N ARG A 122 -2.18 21.78 -5.35
CA ARG A 122 -1.87 20.44 -5.85
C ARG A 122 -0.40 20.06 -5.70
N LEU A 123 0.48 21.03 -5.40
CA LEU A 123 1.91 20.82 -5.28
C LEU A 123 2.31 20.60 -3.82
N LYS A 124 3.06 19.52 -3.58
CA LYS A 124 3.51 19.09 -2.26
C LYS A 124 5.01 18.80 -2.31
N LEU A 125 5.77 19.31 -1.35
CA LEU A 125 7.15 18.88 -1.11
C LEU A 125 7.11 17.56 -0.34
N VAL A 126 7.85 16.56 -0.79
CA VAL A 126 7.90 15.24 -0.18
C VAL A 126 9.34 14.86 0.16
N PHE A 127 9.53 14.40 1.38
CA PHE A 127 10.73 13.70 1.83
C PHE A 127 10.38 12.21 1.82
N PHE A 128 11.01 11.45 0.94
CA PHE A 128 10.64 10.07 0.68
C PHE A 128 11.81 9.12 0.82
N ASP A 129 11.45 7.88 1.12
CA ASP A 129 12.32 6.73 1.09
C ASP A 129 11.47 5.55 0.60
N ASP A 130 11.78 5.06 -0.59
CA ASP A 130 10.85 4.27 -1.39
C ASP A 130 10.72 2.80 -0.94
N GLU A 131 11.63 2.33 -0.09
CA GLU A 131 11.52 1.02 0.55
C GLU A 131 10.28 0.95 1.46
N GLU A 132 9.97 2.06 2.13
CA GLU A 132 8.89 2.13 3.12
C GLU A 132 7.50 2.37 2.47
N ASP A 133 7.48 2.63 1.16
CA ASP A 133 6.31 3.22 0.51
C ASP A 133 5.11 2.29 0.41
N GLU A 134 5.36 0.99 0.50
CA GLU A 134 4.40 -0.11 0.41
C GLU A 134 4.84 -1.27 1.31
N LEU A 135 5.31 -0.96 2.52
CA LEU A 135 5.57 -1.99 3.52
C LEU A 135 4.25 -2.67 3.89
N LEU A 136 4.23 -3.98 3.72
CA LEU A 136 3.18 -4.82 4.26
C LEU A 136 3.58 -5.29 5.67
N PRO A 137 2.62 -5.62 6.55
CA PRO A 137 2.93 -6.20 7.86
C PRO A 137 3.92 -7.35 7.74
N GLY A 138 4.91 -7.40 8.64
CA GLY A 138 5.99 -8.37 8.57
C GLY A 138 7.18 -7.97 7.75
N GLN A 139 7.12 -6.95 6.91
CA GLN A 139 8.28 -6.48 6.16
C GLN A 139 9.16 -5.58 7.04
N SER A 140 10.40 -5.99 7.24
CA SER A 140 11.41 -5.11 7.85
C SER A 140 11.94 -4.12 6.82
N LEU A 141 12.41 -2.97 7.29
CA LEU A 141 13.15 -2.02 6.47
C LEU A 141 14.42 -2.65 5.88
N ASP A 142 14.97 -3.72 6.45
CA ASP A 142 16.16 -4.42 5.94
C ASP A 142 15.86 -5.46 4.84
N ASP A 143 14.63 -5.93 4.71
CA ASP A 143 14.26 -7.01 3.76
C ASP A 143 14.24 -6.55 2.28
N THR A 144 14.44 -5.27 2.00
CA THR A 144 14.44 -4.75 0.62
C THR A 144 15.85 -4.80 0.04
N GLU A 145 16.31 -6.01 -0.35
CA GLU A 145 17.68 -6.25 -0.83
C GLU A 145 18.06 -5.41 -2.07
N LEU A 146 17.08 -4.96 -2.86
CA LEU A 146 17.31 -4.21 -4.10
C LEU A 146 17.83 -2.77 -3.89
N GLU A 147 17.78 -2.20 -2.68
CA GLU A 147 18.08 -0.77 -2.47
C GLU A 147 18.96 -0.46 -1.24
N ARG A 148 19.79 -1.41 -0.76
CA ARG A 148 20.62 -1.29 0.47
C ARG A 148 21.44 0.01 0.61
N ASP A 149 21.74 0.72 -0.48
CA ASP A 149 22.58 1.95 -0.47
C ASP A 149 21.81 3.28 -0.47
N ASN A 150 20.47 3.31 -0.54
CA ASN A 150 19.75 4.57 -0.79
C ASN A 150 19.23 5.26 0.50
N THR A 151 19.91 6.33 0.89
CA THR A 151 19.65 7.15 2.09
C THR A 151 18.66 8.29 1.79
N GLY A 152 17.40 7.95 1.53
CA GLY A 152 16.33 8.95 1.40
C GLY A 152 16.45 9.92 0.22
N GLY A 153 15.42 10.74 0.01
CA GLY A 153 15.34 11.70 -1.09
C GLY A 153 14.35 12.82 -0.85
N VAL A 154 14.47 13.86 -1.67
CA VAL A 154 13.58 15.03 -1.66
C VAL A 154 12.98 15.20 -3.04
N GLY A 155 11.70 15.54 -3.10
CA GLY A 155 11.07 15.83 -4.37
C GLY A 155 9.75 16.55 -4.26
N LEU A 156 9.17 16.80 -5.42
CA LEU A 156 7.88 17.42 -5.59
C LEU A 156 6.88 16.35 -6.01
N GLN A 157 5.72 16.40 -5.40
CA GLN A 157 4.55 15.62 -5.78
C GLN A 157 3.47 16.57 -6.29
N TYR A 158 2.97 16.31 -7.49
CA TYR A 158 1.86 17.03 -8.10
C TYR A 158 0.63 16.12 -8.18
N SER A 159 -0.46 16.55 -7.57
CA SER A 159 -1.73 15.83 -7.60
C SER A 159 -2.51 16.18 -8.87
N ILE A 160 -2.39 15.31 -9.90
CA ILE A 160 -3.00 15.50 -11.22
C ILE A 160 -4.52 15.39 -11.14
N ALA A 161 -5.01 14.33 -10.51
CA ALA A 161 -6.43 14.08 -10.37
C ALA A 161 -6.72 13.43 -9.02
N GLU A 162 -7.69 13.99 -8.31
CA GLU A 162 -8.19 13.45 -7.05
C GLU A 162 -9.71 13.38 -7.11
N ARG A 163 -10.22 12.17 -6.88
CA ARG A 163 -11.65 11.81 -6.84
C ARG A 163 -11.83 10.83 -5.68
N ARG A 164 -13.08 10.62 -5.24
CA ARG A 164 -13.40 9.76 -4.09
C ARG A 164 -12.77 8.35 -4.18
N LYS A 165 -12.77 7.75 -5.37
CA LYS A 165 -12.29 6.38 -5.62
C LYS A 165 -10.97 6.31 -6.41
N PHE A 166 -10.51 7.43 -6.96
CA PHE A 166 -9.41 7.45 -7.91
C PHE A 166 -8.46 8.58 -7.57
N ARG A 167 -7.16 8.31 -7.61
CA ARG A 167 -6.14 9.34 -7.46
C ARG A 167 -4.96 9.07 -8.36
N LEU A 168 -4.46 10.14 -8.98
CA LEU A 168 -3.29 10.14 -9.83
C LEU A 168 -2.34 11.22 -9.34
N ASP A 169 -1.16 10.81 -8.91
CA ASP A 169 -0.09 11.68 -8.47
C ASP A 169 1.12 11.51 -9.39
N TYR A 170 1.76 12.61 -9.78
CA TYR A 170 3.08 12.60 -10.42
C TYR A 170 4.13 13.02 -9.40
N ARG A 171 5.31 12.41 -9.44
CA ARG A 171 6.43 12.73 -8.56
C ARG A 171 7.69 12.93 -9.36
N LEU A 172 8.46 13.93 -8.96
CA LEU A 172 9.80 14.21 -9.44
C LEU A 172 10.69 14.55 -8.25
N GLY A 173 11.81 13.87 -8.08
CA GLY A 173 12.70 14.11 -6.96
C GLY A 173 14.11 13.63 -7.22
N VAL A 174 14.99 13.94 -6.29
CA VAL A 174 16.40 13.55 -6.31
C VAL A 174 16.69 12.76 -5.05
N ARG A 175 17.40 11.65 -5.21
CA ARG A 175 17.83 10.80 -4.09
C ARG A 175 19.25 11.17 -3.63
N SER A 176 19.62 10.65 -2.47
CA SER A 176 21.01 10.64 -2.03
C SER A 176 21.89 9.99 -3.10
N GLY A 177 23.03 10.62 -3.42
CA GLY A 177 23.85 10.25 -4.59
C GLY A 177 23.47 10.95 -5.90
N ASN A 178 22.59 11.96 -5.85
CA ASN A 178 22.16 12.79 -6.99
C ASN A 178 21.38 12.03 -8.07
N GLU A 179 20.81 10.88 -7.75
CA GLU A 179 20.01 10.09 -8.70
C GLU A 179 18.65 10.75 -8.91
N LEU A 180 18.37 11.15 -10.15
CA LEU A 180 17.08 11.67 -10.53
C LEU A 180 16.04 10.56 -10.53
N ARG A 181 14.85 10.83 -9.99
CA ARG A 181 13.73 9.90 -10.02
C ARG A 181 12.44 10.60 -10.37
N THR A 182 11.69 9.97 -11.26
CA THR A 182 10.36 10.42 -11.64
C THR A 182 9.40 9.24 -11.66
N GLY A 183 8.12 9.49 -11.40
CA GLY A 183 7.13 8.42 -11.46
C GLY A 183 5.71 8.93 -11.36
N VAL A 184 4.79 8.04 -11.71
CA VAL A 184 3.36 8.24 -11.62
C VAL A 184 2.79 7.17 -10.70
N ARG A 185 2.00 7.62 -9.73
CA ARG A 185 1.27 6.75 -8.83
C ARG A 185 -0.22 6.86 -9.11
N LEU A 186 -0.79 5.74 -9.51
CA LEU A 186 -2.21 5.54 -9.68
C LEU A 186 -2.76 4.78 -8.47
N ARG A 187 -3.93 5.21 -7.98
CA ARG A 187 -4.67 4.51 -6.96
C ARG A 187 -6.15 4.43 -7.34
N TYR A 188 -6.72 3.24 -7.21
CA TYR A 188 -8.14 2.99 -7.41
C TYR A 188 -8.72 2.18 -6.25
N ALA A 189 -9.80 2.67 -5.64
CA ALA A 189 -10.52 2.01 -4.55
C ALA A 189 -11.93 1.65 -5.00
N LEU A 190 -12.22 0.35 -5.08
CA LEU A 190 -13.50 -0.19 -5.48
C LEU A 190 -14.21 -0.82 -4.27
N PRO A 191 -15.25 -0.17 -3.73
CA PRO A 191 -16.11 -0.82 -2.75
C PRO A 191 -16.92 -1.93 -3.44
N LEU A 192 -16.74 -3.17 -3.01
CA LEU A 192 -17.51 -4.32 -3.51
C LEU A 192 -18.83 -4.48 -2.77
N SER A 193 -18.82 -4.20 -1.47
CA SER A 193 -20.01 -4.14 -0.63
C SER A 193 -19.74 -3.21 0.56
N GLU A 194 -20.74 -3.04 1.43
CA GLU A 194 -20.65 -2.15 2.61
C GLU A 194 -19.46 -2.43 3.53
N ARG A 195 -18.98 -3.68 3.55
CA ARG A 195 -17.89 -4.14 4.43
C ARG A 195 -16.68 -4.66 3.67
N ASN A 196 -16.70 -4.64 2.33
CA ASN A 196 -15.63 -5.18 1.50
C ASN A 196 -15.13 -4.16 0.48
N GLN A 197 -13.81 -4.03 0.37
CA GLN A 197 -13.18 -3.13 -0.59
C GLN A 197 -12.01 -3.83 -1.27
N VAL A 198 -11.87 -3.59 -2.58
CA VAL A 198 -10.63 -3.84 -3.29
C VAL A 198 -9.92 -2.51 -3.50
N ARG A 199 -8.62 -2.48 -3.26
CA ARG A 199 -7.78 -1.34 -3.62
C ARG A 199 -6.66 -1.81 -4.50
N PHE A 200 -6.48 -1.08 -5.60
CA PHE A 200 -5.38 -1.25 -6.52
C PHE A 200 -4.49 -0.02 -6.47
N THR A 201 -3.19 -0.22 -6.29
CA THR A 201 -2.17 0.83 -6.36
C THR A 201 -1.14 0.41 -7.37
N GLU A 202 -0.84 1.28 -8.32
CA GLU A 202 0.19 1.09 -9.33
C GLU A 202 1.16 2.26 -9.27
N ASN A 203 2.45 1.97 -9.14
CA ASN A 203 3.50 2.96 -9.10
C ASN A 203 4.52 2.67 -10.18
N ILE A 204 4.46 3.42 -11.27
CA ILE A 204 5.40 3.31 -12.39
C ILE A 204 6.43 4.41 -12.23
N TYR A 205 7.71 4.07 -12.28
CA TYR A 205 8.79 5.02 -12.08
C TYR A 205 9.96 4.75 -13.00
N TRP A 206 10.77 5.79 -13.16
CA TRP A 206 12.10 5.73 -13.74
C TRP A 206 13.10 6.33 -12.76
N GLN A 207 14.24 5.67 -12.61
CA GLN A 207 15.33 6.13 -11.76
C GLN A 207 16.64 6.09 -12.53
N ASP A 208 17.43 7.14 -12.33
CA ASP A 208 18.79 7.19 -12.83
C ASP A 208 19.60 5.97 -12.32
N ASN A 209 20.47 5.41 -13.16
CA ASN A 209 21.23 4.18 -12.90
C ASN A 209 20.46 2.85 -12.74
N ARG A 210 19.12 2.85 -12.58
CA ARG A 210 18.30 1.61 -12.42
C ARG A 210 17.22 1.42 -13.48
N GLY A 211 16.95 2.46 -14.27
CA GLY A 211 15.98 2.42 -15.34
C GLY A 211 14.53 2.38 -14.85
N PHE A 212 13.67 1.69 -15.61
CA PHE A 212 12.25 1.60 -15.33
C PHE A 212 11.91 0.55 -14.26
N GLY A 213 10.91 0.86 -13.46
CA GLY A 213 10.29 -0.09 -12.56
C GLY A 213 8.80 0.17 -12.37
N THR A 214 8.10 -0.87 -11.96
CA THR A 214 6.72 -0.78 -11.48
C THR A 214 6.55 -1.55 -10.18
N LYS A 215 5.71 -1.01 -9.29
CA LYS A 215 5.21 -1.70 -8.11
C LYS A 215 3.68 -1.73 -8.18
N SER A 216 3.12 -2.93 -8.12
CA SER A 216 1.68 -3.15 -8.15
C SER A 216 1.24 -3.74 -6.82
N VAL A 217 0.25 -3.14 -6.17
CA VAL A 217 -0.32 -3.62 -4.90
C VAL A 217 -1.83 -3.78 -5.03
N VAL A 218 -2.32 -4.96 -4.65
CA VAL A 218 -3.74 -5.29 -4.57
C VAL A 218 -4.09 -5.61 -3.12
N ASP A 219 -4.94 -4.79 -2.51
CA ASP A 219 -5.49 -5.04 -1.18
C ASP A 219 -6.95 -5.49 -1.30
N LEU A 220 -7.26 -6.60 -0.65
CA LEU A 220 -8.62 -7.09 -0.40
C LEU A 220 -8.93 -6.92 1.07
N GLU A 221 -9.95 -6.13 1.39
CA GLU A 221 -10.25 -5.70 2.75
C GLU A 221 -11.66 -6.09 3.14
N ARG A 222 -11.82 -6.56 4.38
CA ARG A 222 -13.11 -6.86 4.98
C ARG A 222 -13.18 -6.38 6.41
N ALA A 223 -14.12 -5.47 6.73
CA ALA A 223 -14.44 -5.19 8.13
C ALA A 223 -15.33 -6.29 8.69
N LEU A 224 -14.91 -6.84 9.81
CA LEU A 224 -15.67 -7.84 10.56
C LEU A 224 -16.62 -7.15 11.54
N ASN A 225 -16.17 -6.05 12.14
CA ASN A 225 -16.94 -5.12 12.96
C ASN A 225 -16.22 -3.75 12.98
N GLU A 226 -16.69 -2.83 13.82
CA GLU A 226 -16.17 -1.46 13.96
C GLU A 226 -14.72 -1.36 14.47
N ARG A 227 -14.09 -2.48 14.87
CA ARG A 227 -12.73 -2.52 15.44
C ARG A 227 -11.87 -3.65 14.88
N GLN A 228 -12.32 -4.35 13.85
CA GLN A 228 -11.64 -5.53 13.30
C GLN A 228 -11.66 -5.50 11.78
N LEU A 229 -10.47 -5.57 11.18
CA LEU A 229 -10.27 -5.56 9.74
C LEU A 229 -9.38 -6.73 9.33
N LEU A 230 -9.92 -7.56 8.44
CA LEU A 230 -9.12 -8.54 7.71
C LEU A 230 -8.62 -7.88 6.41
N ARG A 231 -7.33 -7.99 6.14
CA ARG A 231 -6.71 -7.49 4.90
C ARG A 231 -5.83 -8.57 4.30
N TRP A 232 -6.01 -8.82 3.00
CA TRP A 232 -5.10 -9.61 2.19
C TRP A 232 -4.45 -8.71 1.15
N SER A 233 -3.15 -8.51 1.27
CA SER A 233 -2.35 -7.63 0.43
C SER A 233 -1.41 -8.45 -0.43
N ASN A 234 -1.42 -8.21 -1.73
CA ASN A 234 -0.50 -8.83 -2.69
C ASN A 234 0.30 -7.73 -3.37
N ARG A 235 1.63 -7.85 -3.35
CA ARG A 235 2.56 -6.91 -3.98
C ARG A 235 3.38 -7.63 -5.03
N PHE A 236 3.57 -6.98 -6.16
CA PHE A 236 4.40 -7.43 -7.27
C PHE A 236 5.35 -6.30 -7.66
N ASP A 237 6.65 -6.57 -7.65
CA ASP A 237 7.68 -5.60 -7.97
C ASP A 237 8.40 -6.02 -9.25
N PHE A 238 8.48 -5.12 -10.23
CA PHE A 238 9.22 -5.35 -11.47
C PHE A 238 10.19 -4.20 -11.70
N THR A 239 11.44 -4.51 -12.05
CA THR A 239 12.44 -3.52 -12.47
C THR A 239 13.26 -4.09 -13.62
N GLU A 240 13.86 -3.22 -14.43
CA GLU A 240 14.71 -3.63 -15.55
C GLU A 240 15.92 -4.48 -15.10
N ASP A 241 16.44 -4.23 -13.90
CA ASP A 241 17.59 -4.94 -13.34
C ASP A 241 17.22 -6.28 -12.67
N THR A 242 15.93 -6.54 -12.40
CA THR A 242 15.52 -7.73 -11.65
C THR A 242 15.33 -8.95 -12.56
N ARG A 243 15.98 -10.06 -12.20
CA ARG A 243 15.81 -11.35 -12.88
C ARG A 243 14.56 -12.07 -12.38
N GLY A 244 13.38 -11.57 -12.73
CA GLY A 244 12.10 -12.19 -12.35
C GLY A 244 11.05 -11.17 -11.93
N LEU A 245 10.05 -11.64 -11.20
CA LEU A 245 9.03 -10.83 -10.56
C LEU A 245 8.98 -11.22 -9.07
N PRO A 246 9.68 -10.48 -8.20
CA PRO A 246 9.47 -10.55 -6.77
C PRO A 246 8.01 -10.29 -6.43
N TRP A 247 7.47 -11.14 -5.57
CA TRP A 247 6.11 -11.04 -5.09
C TRP A 247 6.05 -11.25 -3.59
N ARG A 248 5.06 -10.62 -2.96
CA ARG A 248 4.76 -10.78 -1.54
C ARG A 248 3.25 -10.87 -1.35
N SER A 249 2.82 -11.79 -0.51
CA SER A 249 1.43 -11.93 -0.07
C SER A 249 1.36 -11.90 1.45
N VAL A 250 0.54 -11.00 1.99
CA VAL A 250 0.34 -10.86 3.44
C VAL A 250 -1.15 -10.89 3.75
N VAL A 251 -1.56 -11.83 4.60
CA VAL A 251 -2.88 -11.83 5.21
C VAL A 251 -2.73 -11.32 6.63
N SER A 252 -3.49 -10.29 6.99
CA SER A 252 -3.46 -9.68 8.32
C SER A 252 -4.86 -9.53 8.92
N PHE A 253 -4.98 -9.83 10.20
CA PHE A 253 -6.12 -9.53 11.03
C PHE A 253 -5.73 -8.42 12.01
N ASN A 254 -6.34 -7.25 11.82
CA ASN A 254 -6.05 -6.04 12.56
C ASN A 254 -7.16 -5.79 13.58
N HIS A 255 -6.80 -5.55 14.84
CA HIS A 255 -7.75 -5.32 15.92
C HIS A 255 -7.36 -4.13 16.78
N ILE A 256 -8.37 -3.29 17.07
CA ILE A 256 -8.26 -2.10 17.90
C ILE A 256 -8.82 -2.41 19.29
N PHE A 257 -7.94 -2.51 20.28
CA PHE A 257 -8.34 -2.76 21.67
C PHE A 257 -8.83 -1.48 22.35
N LYS A 258 -8.04 -0.42 22.20
CA LYS A 258 -8.26 0.91 22.77
C LYS A 258 -7.84 1.95 21.74
N ARG A 259 -8.22 3.21 21.95
CA ARG A 259 -7.85 4.32 21.05
C ARG A 259 -6.34 4.45 20.83
N ASP A 260 -5.52 4.00 21.77
CA ASP A 260 -4.06 4.12 21.74
C ASP A 260 -3.34 2.77 21.54
N HIS A 261 -4.07 1.68 21.31
CA HIS A 261 -3.53 0.33 21.22
C HIS A 261 -4.16 -0.46 20.07
N ALA A 262 -3.34 -0.89 19.12
CA ALA A 262 -3.75 -1.80 18.06
C ALA A 262 -2.78 -2.96 17.93
N VAL A 263 -3.32 -4.08 17.46
CA VAL A 263 -2.56 -5.29 17.16
C VAL A 263 -2.88 -5.75 15.75
N ALA A 264 -1.88 -6.27 15.06
CA ALA A 264 -2.06 -7.02 13.83
C ALA A 264 -1.43 -8.42 14.00
N TYR A 265 -2.22 -9.45 13.73
CA TYR A 265 -1.69 -10.79 13.49
C TYR A 265 -1.58 -10.96 11.99
N TYR A 266 -0.44 -11.43 11.50
CA TYR A 266 -0.27 -11.60 10.06
C TYR A 266 0.46 -12.90 9.73
N PHE A 267 0.25 -13.35 8.50
CA PHE A 267 1.06 -14.37 7.86
C PHE A 267 1.56 -13.80 6.54
N ARG A 268 2.88 -13.82 6.34
CA ARG A 268 3.53 -13.35 5.11
C ARG A 268 4.13 -14.52 4.35
N ALA A 269 4.14 -14.38 3.03
CA ALA A 269 4.89 -15.23 2.11
C ALA A 269 5.53 -14.36 1.04
N ASP A 270 6.75 -14.69 0.68
CA ASP A 270 7.63 -13.98 -0.23
C ASP A 270 8.16 -14.96 -1.26
N GLY A 271 8.43 -14.48 -2.47
CA GLY A 271 9.10 -15.29 -3.46
C GLY A 271 9.45 -14.56 -4.72
N GLU A 272 10.08 -15.29 -5.63
CA GLU A 272 10.45 -14.84 -6.95
C GLU A 272 9.96 -15.84 -8.00
N THR A 273 9.61 -15.33 -9.18
CA THR A 273 9.11 -16.18 -10.29
C THR A 273 10.22 -16.78 -11.14
N ARG A 274 11.47 -16.34 -11.01
CA ARG A 274 12.63 -16.84 -11.76
C ARG A 274 13.83 -17.01 -10.82
N PRO A 275 14.77 -17.94 -11.10
CA PRO A 275 14.82 -18.84 -12.27
C PRO A 275 13.73 -19.93 -12.29
N ASP A 276 13.25 -20.36 -11.13
CA ASP A 276 12.02 -21.16 -10.96
C ASP A 276 11.09 -20.42 -9.99
N TYR A 277 9.79 -20.74 -9.97
CA TYR A 277 8.87 -20.17 -8.97
C TYR A 277 9.29 -20.67 -7.59
N ILE A 278 9.87 -19.79 -6.78
CA ILE A 278 10.43 -20.17 -5.49
C ILE A 278 9.90 -19.23 -4.41
N THR A 279 9.25 -19.82 -3.41
CA THR A 279 8.97 -19.16 -2.14
C THR A 279 10.28 -19.00 -1.38
N THR A 280 10.71 -17.77 -1.17
CA THR A 280 11.93 -17.45 -0.42
C THR A 280 11.65 -17.60 1.06
N ASP A 281 10.71 -16.81 1.57
CA ASP A 281 10.40 -16.73 2.99
C ASP A 281 8.90 -16.86 3.22
N TYR A 282 8.52 -17.45 4.35
CA TYR A 282 7.14 -17.36 4.82
C TYR A 282 7.09 -17.48 6.33
N GLY A 283 6.03 -16.97 6.93
CA GLY A 283 5.78 -17.20 8.34
C GLY A 283 4.82 -16.22 8.99
N PRO A 284 4.42 -16.53 10.23
CA PRO A 284 3.57 -15.67 11.01
C PRO A 284 4.36 -14.54 11.67
N GLY A 285 3.65 -13.49 12.02
CA GLY A 285 4.12 -12.52 12.99
C GLY A 285 3.00 -11.79 13.68
N PHE A 286 3.40 -11.03 14.68
CA PHE A 286 2.52 -10.30 15.56
C PHE A 286 3.07 -8.90 15.70
N LEU A 287 2.29 -7.88 15.35
CA LEU A 287 2.66 -6.49 15.49
C LEU A 287 1.77 -5.86 16.55
N TYR A 288 2.36 -5.40 17.64
CA TYR A 288 1.69 -4.60 18.65
C TYR A 288 2.18 -3.16 18.59
N ARG A 289 1.26 -2.23 18.36
CA ARG A 289 1.57 -0.81 18.29
C ARG A 289 0.79 -0.03 19.34
N ILE A 290 1.52 0.82 20.05
CA ILE A 290 1.01 1.63 21.16
C ILE A 290 1.35 3.10 20.91
N ASN A 291 0.40 3.99 21.14
CA ASN A 291 0.64 5.43 21.24
C ASN A 291 0.87 5.79 22.72
N LEU A 292 2.11 6.07 23.12
CA LEU A 292 2.48 6.25 24.54
C LEU A 292 2.40 7.71 24.99
N PHE A 293 3.05 8.63 24.27
CA PHE A 293 3.23 10.03 24.71
C PHE A 293 2.54 11.03 23.78
N LYS A 294 1.63 11.83 24.35
CA LYS A 294 1.04 13.05 23.76
C LYS A 294 0.61 12.92 22.28
N LYS A 295 0.08 11.75 21.90
CA LYS A 295 -0.44 11.42 20.55
C LYS A 295 0.60 11.40 19.41
N TRP A 296 1.83 11.86 19.62
CA TRP A 296 2.86 11.97 18.58
C TRP A 296 3.95 10.90 18.66
N PHE A 297 4.02 10.11 19.74
CA PHE A 297 5.02 9.06 19.91
C PHE A 297 4.40 7.66 19.91
N PHE A 298 4.90 6.80 19.02
CA PHE A 298 4.47 5.42 18.91
C PHE A 298 5.62 4.46 19.18
N LEU A 299 5.27 3.35 19.82
CA LEU A 299 6.14 2.21 20.00
C LEU A 299 5.51 1.00 19.31
N GLU A 300 6.29 0.32 18.49
CA GLU A 300 5.94 -0.95 17.87
C GLU A 300 6.82 -2.06 18.40
N PHE A 301 6.19 -3.20 18.68
CA PHE A 301 6.84 -4.43 19.06
C PHE A 301 6.35 -5.54 18.14
N GLU A 302 7.27 -6.13 17.37
CA GLU A 302 6.96 -7.08 16.32
C GLU A 302 7.84 -8.33 16.38
N PRO A 303 7.46 -9.33 17.17
CA PRO A 303 8.01 -10.68 17.03
C PRO A 303 7.46 -11.37 15.78
N SER A 304 8.34 -12.03 15.04
CA SER A 304 7.98 -12.85 13.90
C SER A 304 8.84 -14.11 13.84
N TYR A 305 8.35 -15.11 13.11
CA TYR A 305 9.10 -16.34 12.87
C TYR A 305 9.03 -16.65 11.39
N LEU A 306 10.18 -16.63 10.72
CA LEU A 306 10.27 -16.82 9.27
C LEU A 306 11.01 -18.11 8.96
N TRP A 307 10.40 -18.94 8.12
CA TRP A 307 11.10 -20.01 7.43
C TRP A 307 11.79 -19.41 6.22
N LYS A 308 13.08 -19.11 6.35
CA LYS A 308 13.91 -18.50 5.30
C LYS A 308 14.57 -19.58 4.46
N ARG A 309 14.54 -19.44 3.15
CA ARG A 309 15.25 -20.36 2.26
C ARG A 309 16.74 -20.06 2.26
N LEU A 310 17.55 -21.06 2.61
CA LEU A 310 18.99 -20.98 2.47
C LEU A 310 19.43 -21.10 1.00
N PRO A 311 20.28 -20.19 0.49
CA PRO A 311 20.79 -20.26 -0.88
C PRO A 311 21.52 -21.57 -1.20
N ASP A 312 22.25 -22.12 -0.23
CA ASP A 312 23.15 -23.26 -0.45
C ASP A 312 22.43 -24.61 -0.45
N THR A 313 21.43 -24.78 0.41
CA THR A 313 20.75 -26.08 0.62
C THR A 313 19.37 -26.15 0.00
N ASN A 314 18.81 -25.00 -0.42
CA ASN A 314 17.41 -24.83 -0.83
C ASN A 314 16.39 -25.26 0.23
N LYS A 315 16.81 -25.48 1.48
CA LYS A 315 15.93 -25.81 2.59
C LYS A 315 15.48 -24.53 3.27
N HIS A 316 14.27 -24.57 3.82
CA HIS A 316 13.78 -23.52 4.68
C HIS A 316 14.17 -23.79 6.13
N GLU A 317 14.88 -22.84 6.72
CA GLU A 317 15.25 -22.87 8.13
C GLU A 317 14.47 -21.80 8.88
N GLY A 318 13.94 -22.18 10.04
CA GLY A 318 13.14 -21.29 10.87
C GLY A 318 14.05 -20.34 11.65
N VAL A 319 13.81 -19.04 11.52
CA VAL A 319 14.55 -17.98 12.18
C VAL A 319 13.55 -17.10 12.92
N GLY A 320 13.67 -17.06 14.25
CA GLY A 320 12.97 -16.06 15.05
C GLY A 320 13.54 -14.67 14.82
N SER A 321 12.68 -13.66 14.71
CA SER A 321 13.11 -12.27 14.70
C SER A 321 12.26 -11.42 15.61
N LEU A 322 12.87 -10.38 16.16
CA LEU A 322 12.21 -9.36 16.94
C LEU A 322 12.54 -8.00 16.35
N THR A 323 11.50 -7.27 15.94
CA THR A 323 11.62 -5.89 15.50
C THR A 323 10.98 -4.96 16.50
N VAL A 324 11.70 -3.91 16.89
CA VAL A 324 11.19 -2.83 17.75
C VAL A 324 11.29 -1.54 16.95
N ARG A 325 10.19 -0.79 16.86
CA ARG A 325 10.18 0.51 16.18
C ARG A 325 9.74 1.63 17.09
N PHE A 326 10.48 2.72 17.04
CA PHE A 326 10.12 3.99 17.65
C PHE A 326 9.71 4.94 16.54
N GLU A 327 8.55 5.56 16.67
CA GLU A 327 8.06 6.51 15.68
C GLU A 327 7.63 7.81 16.35
N ILE A 328 8.10 8.92 15.77
CA ILE A 328 7.70 10.28 16.11
C ILE A 328 6.95 10.85 14.92
N LEU A 329 5.76 11.38 15.17
CA LEU A 329 4.86 11.91 14.15
C LEU A 329 4.44 13.33 14.49
N PHE A 330 4.97 14.28 13.73
CA PHE A 330 4.56 15.68 13.76
C PHE A 330 3.53 15.91 12.66
N SER A 331 2.36 16.45 12.99
CA SER A 331 1.30 16.75 12.04
C SER A 331 0.58 18.03 12.45
N ASP A 332 0.24 18.87 11.47
CA ASP A 332 -0.43 20.16 11.69
C ASP A 332 -1.85 19.99 12.27
N GLN A 333 -2.50 18.86 11.97
CA GLN A 333 -3.72 18.43 12.65
C GLN A 333 -3.54 17.06 13.28
N HIS A 334 -4.01 16.91 14.52
CA HIS A 334 -3.97 15.68 15.32
C HIS A 334 -4.91 14.56 14.81
N THR A 335 -5.46 14.70 13.61
CA THR A 335 -6.51 13.84 13.01
C THR A 335 -5.96 12.93 11.90
N LEU A 336 -4.75 12.38 12.07
CA LEU A 336 -4.25 11.35 11.14
C LEU A 336 -5.05 10.04 11.22
N TYR A 337 -5.86 9.88 12.27
CA TYR A 337 -6.87 8.83 12.40
C TYR A 337 -8.12 9.47 13.01
N PRO A 338 -9.31 9.30 12.39
CA PRO A 338 -10.56 9.84 12.91
C PRO A 338 -10.82 9.32 14.33
N ALA A 339 -11.48 10.08 15.19
CA ALA A 339 -11.91 9.54 16.48
C ALA A 339 -12.86 8.36 16.20
N LEU A 340 -12.52 7.17 16.71
CA LEU A 340 -13.53 6.13 16.89
C LEU A 340 -14.47 6.67 17.95
N ASP A 341 -15.60 7.22 17.50
CA ASP A 341 -16.65 7.70 18.39
C ASP A 341 -17.19 6.53 19.22
N ARG A 342 -17.67 6.83 20.42
CA ARG A 342 -18.34 5.84 21.26
C ARG A 342 -19.83 5.85 21.01
#